data_AF-A0A961KZ83-F1
#
_entry.id   AF-A0A961KZ83-F1
#
_cell.length_a   1.000
_cell.length_b   1.000
_cell.length_c   1.000
_cell.angle_alpha   90.00
_cell.angle_beta   90.00
_cell.angle_gamma   90.00
#
_symmetry.space_group_name_H-M   'P 1'
#
loop_
_entity.id
_entity.type
_entity.pdbx_description
1 polymer ?
#
loop_
_entity_poly.entity_id
_entity_poly.type
_entity_poly.pdbx_seq_one_letter_code
_entity_poly.pdbx_strand_id
1 'polypeptide(L)'
;ERRGRLAGGPLAGAELVPLLPGPPGLDPGAGVGVARVTPGSPAARLGLRPGDVITSIDSRPVRDPEEVAAALSGRGSITALTLIRDGREYFLVVPG
;
A
#
# COMPACT_ATOMS: atom_id res chain seq x y z
N GLU A 1 11.24 13.29 -7.79
CA GLU A 1 11.38 11.90 -7.34
C GLU A 1 10.29 11.64 -6.29
N ARG A 2 9.20 10.93 -6.64
CA ARG A 2 8.04 10.73 -5.73
C ARG A 2 8.08 9.34 -5.09
N ARG A 3 9.19 8.96 -4.45
CA ARG A 3 9.28 7.70 -3.71
C ARG A 3 8.98 7.97 -2.23
N GLY A 4 7.95 7.33 -1.69
CA GLY A 4 7.56 7.48 -0.29
C GLY A 4 7.98 6.25 0.51
N ARG A 5 8.91 6.41 1.47
CA ARG A 5 9.17 5.37 2.46
C ARG A 5 8.26 5.58 3.66
N LEU A 6 7.50 4.57 4.03
CA LEU A 6 6.75 4.59 5.28
C LEU A 6 7.69 4.30 6.44
N ALA A 7 7.96 5.34 7.25
CA ALA A 7 8.89 5.27 8.38
C ALA A 7 8.24 4.76 9.67
N GLY A 8 6.92 4.83 9.81
CA GLY A 8 6.17 4.45 11.01
C GLY A 8 4.83 3.77 10.69
N GLY A 9 4.17 3.26 11.74
CA GLY A 9 2.88 2.58 11.62
C GLY A 9 2.98 1.13 11.11
N PRO A 10 1.83 0.51 10.79
CA PRO A 10 1.76 -0.91 10.43
C PRO A 10 2.53 -1.26 9.15
N LEU A 11 2.64 -0.33 8.20
CA LEU A 11 3.38 -0.55 6.95
C LEU A 11 4.83 -0.03 6.99
N ALA A 12 5.39 0.19 8.18
CA ALA A 12 6.77 0.64 8.29
C ALA A 12 7.75 -0.32 7.56
N GLY A 13 8.71 0.27 6.86
CA GLY A 13 9.70 -0.45 6.06
C GLY A 13 9.24 -0.82 4.64
N ALA A 14 8.03 -0.46 4.24
CA ALA A 14 7.59 -0.47 2.85
C ALA A 14 8.09 0.79 2.10
N GLU A 15 8.55 0.59 0.87
CA GLU A 15 8.86 1.64 -0.09
C GLU A 15 7.76 1.67 -1.16
N LEU A 16 7.01 2.76 -1.18
CA LEU A 16 5.87 2.97 -2.05
C LEU A 16 6.23 3.89 -3.21
N VAL A 17 5.68 3.58 -4.37
CA VAL A 17 5.87 4.34 -5.61
C VAL A 17 4.52 4.61 -6.29
N PRO A 18 4.31 5.82 -6.84
CA PRO A 18 3.17 6.09 -7.70
C PRO A 18 3.15 5.12 -8.87
N LEU A 19 1.97 4.59 -9.18
CA LEU A 19 1.80 3.64 -10.25
C LEU A 19 1.30 4.37 -11.50
N LEU A 20 2.24 4.71 -12.39
CA LEU A 20 1.96 5.47 -13.60
C LEU A 20 2.69 4.87 -14.81
N PRO A 21 1.96 4.45 -15.88
CA PRO A 21 0.52 4.19 -15.90
C PRO A 21 0.15 2.97 -15.03
N GLY A 22 -1.12 2.88 -14.61
CA GLY A 22 -1.61 1.71 -13.87
C GLY A 22 -1.64 0.44 -14.73
N PRO A 23 -1.67 -0.76 -14.12
CA PRO A 23 -1.77 -2.02 -14.85
C PRO A 23 -3.11 -2.13 -15.59
N PRO A 24 -3.17 -2.94 -16.66
CA PRO A 24 -4.41 -3.18 -17.39
C PRO A 24 -5.53 -3.66 -16.46
N GLY A 25 -6.70 -3.04 -16.54
CA GLY A 25 -7.85 -3.37 -15.68
C GLY A 25 -8.01 -2.50 -14.43
N LEU A 26 -7.08 -1.57 -14.18
CA LEU A 26 -7.27 -0.46 -13.23
C LEU A 26 -7.45 0.87 -13.97
N ASP A 27 -8.17 1.80 -13.36
CA ASP A 27 -8.27 3.17 -13.86
C ASP A 27 -6.86 3.78 -14.02
N PRO A 28 -6.58 4.53 -15.10
CA PRO A 28 -5.29 5.16 -15.31
C PRO A 28 -4.91 6.07 -14.13
N GLY A 29 -3.81 5.74 -13.43
CA GLY A 29 -3.34 6.49 -12.26
C GLY A 29 -4.00 6.09 -10.93
N ALA A 30 -4.72 4.97 -10.89
CA ALA A 30 -5.21 4.38 -9.65
C ALA A 30 -4.18 3.41 -9.06
N GLY A 31 -3.96 3.54 -7.74
CA GLY A 31 -3.16 2.63 -6.95
C GLY A 31 -1.70 3.04 -6.74
N VAL A 32 -1.08 2.41 -5.76
CA VAL A 32 0.28 2.67 -5.30
C VAL A 32 1.06 1.38 -5.30
N GLY A 33 2.16 1.33 -6.04
CA GLY A 33 3.02 0.16 -6.12
C GLY A 33 3.92 0.03 -4.90
N VAL A 34 4.14 -1.21 -4.47
CA VAL A 34 5.14 -1.56 -3.46
C VAL A 34 6.43 -1.93 -4.20
N ALA A 35 7.41 -1.03 -4.18
CA ALA A 35 8.68 -1.24 -4.85
C ALA A 35 9.62 -2.14 -4.04
N ARG A 36 9.60 -1.99 -2.70
CA ARG A 36 10.45 -2.76 -1.80
C ARG A 36 9.79 -2.93 -0.45
N VAL A 37 10.10 -4.04 0.21
CA VAL A 37 9.74 -4.27 1.61
C VAL A 37 11.00 -4.68 2.35
N THR A 38 11.25 -4.04 3.48
CA THR A 38 12.40 -4.35 4.34
C THR A 38 12.17 -5.68 5.08
N PRO A 39 13.07 -6.67 4.99
CA PRO A 39 12.91 -7.93 5.71
C PRO A 39 12.76 -7.71 7.22
N GLY A 40 11.84 -8.44 7.84
CA GLY A 40 11.55 -8.33 9.28
C GLY A 40 10.79 -7.08 9.70
N SER A 41 10.46 -6.16 8.77
CA SER A 41 9.67 -4.96 9.09
C SER A 41 8.20 -5.28 9.40
N PRO A 42 7.45 -4.36 10.02
CA PRO A 42 5.99 -4.49 10.18
C PRO A 42 5.26 -4.83 8.88
N ALA A 43 5.58 -4.13 7.78
CA ALA A 43 5.02 -4.44 6.46
C ALA A 43 5.32 -5.88 6.00
N ALA A 44 6.54 -6.37 6.20
CA ALA A 44 6.91 -7.75 5.86
C ALA A 44 6.14 -8.77 6.70
N ARG A 45 5.96 -8.51 8.01
CA ARG A 45 5.21 -9.39 8.91
C ARG A 45 3.73 -9.47 8.57
N LEU A 46 3.17 -8.41 8.01
CA LEU A 46 1.82 -8.37 7.48
C LEU A 46 1.69 -9.06 6.11
N GLY A 47 2.80 -9.52 5.52
CA GLY A 47 2.80 -10.26 4.26
C GLY A 47 2.72 -9.38 3.01
N LEU A 48 3.01 -8.08 3.15
CA LEU A 48 3.23 -7.17 2.01
C LEU A 48 4.49 -7.59 1.24
N ARG A 49 4.45 -7.49 -0.09
CA ARG A 49 5.52 -7.95 -0.99
C ARG A 49 5.83 -6.91 -2.07
N PRO A 50 7.07 -6.87 -2.57
CA PRO A 50 7.37 -6.14 -3.79
C PRO A 50 6.48 -6.63 -4.94
N GLY A 51 5.96 -5.70 -5.74
CA GLY A 51 5.02 -5.98 -6.81
C GLY A 51 3.54 -5.90 -6.40
N ASP A 52 3.24 -5.78 -5.11
CA ASP A 52 1.88 -5.46 -4.66
C ASP A 52 1.47 -4.07 -5.16
N VAL A 53 0.19 -3.93 -5.50
CA VAL A 53 -0.43 -2.64 -5.83
C VAL A 53 -1.53 -2.38 -4.83
N ILE A 54 -1.36 -1.37 -3.98
CA ILE A 54 -2.40 -0.91 -3.06
C ILE A 54 -3.42 -0.12 -3.88
N THR A 55 -4.67 -0.58 -3.96
CA THR A 55 -5.71 0.08 -4.75
C THR A 55 -6.66 0.91 -3.90
N SER A 56 -6.93 0.47 -2.66
CA SER A 56 -7.77 1.20 -1.71
C SER A 56 -7.44 0.91 -0.25
N ILE A 57 -7.85 1.81 0.62
CA ILE A 57 -7.78 1.70 2.08
C ILE A 57 -9.17 2.00 2.64
N ASP A 58 -9.75 1.06 3.40
CA ASP A 58 -11.12 1.13 3.90
C ASP A 58 -12.13 1.48 2.80
N SER A 59 -11.99 0.83 1.64
CA SER A 59 -12.79 1.08 0.42
C SER A 59 -12.64 2.48 -0.19
N ARG A 60 -11.69 3.30 0.27
CA ARG A 60 -11.33 4.58 -0.34
C ARG A 60 -10.16 4.38 -1.30
N PRO A 61 -10.30 4.71 -2.59
CA PRO A 61 -9.21 4.62 -3.55
C PRO A 61 -8.01 5.46 -3.13
N VAL A 62 -6.80 4.96 -3.40
CA VAL A 62 -5.54 5.69 -3.19
C VAL A 62 -4.79 5.83 -4.51
N ARG A 63 -4.08 6.94 -4.68
CA ARG A 63 -3.39 7.30 -5.93
C ARG A 63 -1.91 7.61 -5.74
N ASP A 64 -1.50 7.91 -4.52
CA ASP A 64 -0.11 8.20 -4.22
C ASP A 64 0.31 7.72 -2.82
N PRO A 65 1.63 7.60 -2.58
CA PRO A 65 2.16 7.17 -1.29
C PRO A 65 1.76 8.05 -0.10
N GLU A 66 1.47 9.33 -0.32
CA GLU A 66 1.14 10.29 0.73
C GLU A 66 -0.29 10.04 1.25
N GLU A 67 -1.23 9.74 0.35
CA GLU A 67 -2.59 9.29 0.70
C GLU A 67 -2.56 8.00 1.52
N VAL A 68 -1.70 7.04 1.15
CA VAL A 68 -1.51 5.80 1.92
C VAL A 68 -1.00 6.09 3.33
N ALA A 69 0.03 6.93 3.45
CA ALA A 69 0.59 7.33 4.74
C ALA A 69 -0.44 8.04 5.62
N ALA A 70 -1.23 8.95 5.04
CA ALA A 70 -2.25 9.70 5.72
C ALA A 70 -3.37 8.79 6.24
N ALA A 71 -3.85 7.85 5.42
CA ALA A 71 -4.90 6.91 5.81
C ALA A 71 -4.47 6.00 6.98
N LEU A 72 -3.20 5.59 7.01
CA LEU A 72 -2.63 4.73 8.06
C LEU A 72 -2.20 5.48 9.31
N SER A 73 -2.25 6.81 9.31
CA SER A 73 -1.90 7.65 10.48
C SER A 73 -3.07 7.80 11.47
N GLY A 74 -4.25 7.26 11.15
CA GLY A 74 -5.43 7.26 12.03
C GLY A 74 -5.23 6.40 13.27
N ARG A 75 -5.56 6.92 14.45
CA ARG A 75 -5.34 6.21 15.72
C ARG A 75 -6.44 5.17 15.98
N GLY A 76 -6.03 3.91 16.17
CA GLY A 76 -6.78 2.92 16.96
C GLY A 76 -7.83 2.09 16.23
N SER A 77 -7.91 2.17 14.90
CA SER A 77 -8.86 1.37 14.11
C SER A 77 -8.14 0.34 13.24
N ILE A 78 -8.71 -0.85 13.18
CA ILE A 78 -8.32 -1.86 12.19
C ILE A 78 -8.61 -1.28 10.81
N THR A 79 -7.59 -1.25 9.95
CA THR A 79 -7.67 -0.72 8.59
C THR A 79 -7.57 -1.87 7.58
N ALA A 80 -8.43 -1.87 6.58
CA ALA A 80 -8.40 -2.85 5.50
C ALA A 80 -7.73 -2.26 4.25
N LEU A 81 -6.62 -2.85 3.82
CA LEU A 81 -5.97 -2.56 2.55
C LEU A 81 -6.48 -3.52 1.49
N THR A 82 -6.87 -2.98 0.34
CA THR A 82 -7.11 -3.76 -0.87
C THR A 82 -5.87 -3.70 -1.74
N LEU A 83 -5.35 -4.87 -2.11
CA LEU A 83 -4.12 -5.05 -2.86
C LEU A 83 -4.40 -5.86 -4.12
N ILE A 84 -3.69 -5.57 -5.21
CA ILE A 84 -3.58 -6.47 -6.35
C ILE A 84 -2.17 -7.04 -6.38
N ARG A 85 -2.07 -8.37 -6.48
CA ARG A 85 -0.83 -9.12 -6.64
C ARG A 85 -1.03 -10.18 -7.71
N ASP A 86 -0.18 -10.16 -8.74
CA ASP A 86 -0.27 -11.09 -9.88
C ASP A 86 -1.67 -11.13 -10.53
N GLY A 87 -2.34 -9.98 -10.61
CA GLY A 87 -3.68 -9.83 -11.18
C GLY A 87 -4.82 -10.35 -10.29
N ARG A 88 -4.54 -10.74 -9.05
CA ARG A 88 -5.53 -11.19 -8.07
C ARG A 88 -5.68 -10.17 -6.95
N GLU A 89 -6.91 -9.99 -6.49
CA GLU A 89 -7.22 -9.11 -5.36
C GLU A 89 -6.96 -9.82 -4.02
N TYR A 90 -6.36 -9.10 -3.09
CA TYR A 90 -6.07 -9.53 -1.73
C TYR A 90 -6.51 -8.45 -0.74
N PHE A 91 -7.07 -8.88 0.39
CA PHE A 91 -7.37 -8.00 1.51
C PHE A 91 -6.33 -8.21 2.60
N LEU A 92 -5.68 -7.11 3.00
CA LEU A 92 -4.73 -7.10 4.10
C LEU A 92 -5.27 -6.25 5.23
N VAL A 93 -5.51 -6.90 6.38
CA VAL A 93 -5.98 -6.23 7.58
C VAL A 93 -4.76 -5.78 8.38
N VAL A 94 -4.68 -4.48 8.68
CA VAL A 94 -3.58 -3.90 9.45
C VAL A 94 -4.09 -3.21 10.72
N PRO A 95 -3.41 -3.41 11.86
CA PRO A 95 -3.72 -2.67 13.08
C PRO A 95 -3.27 -1.21 12.96
N GLY A 96 -4.12 -0.28 13.40
CA GLY A 96 -3.78 1.16 13.51
C GLY A 96 -2.88 1.50 14.69
#